data_AF-A0A954HDN0-F1
#
_entry.id   AF-A0A954HDN0-F1
#
_cell.length_a   1.000
_cell.length_b   1.000
_cell.length_c   1.000
_cell.angle_alpha   90.00
_cell.angle_beta   90.00
_cell.angle_gamma   90.00
#
_symmetry.space_group_name_H-M   'P 1'
#
loop_
_entity.id
_entity.type
_entity.pdbx_description
1 polymer ?
#
loop_
_entity_poly.entity_id
_entity_poly.type
_entity_poly.pdbx_seq_one_letter_code
_entity_poly.pdbx_strand_id
1 'polypeptide(L)'
;MQEAKNTARALVRIGYDGSVHKFFKAAHAEERFENELRVLQYLEHRGCEFVPRVLGFDREQLELVTSNCGQRVEQMGEEKMQGIFAELESFGVRHDDPYLRNITYRQSDGRFCVIDFEFATILDESDTSYKVKVDSDSNLVDQTEIETAKSLRLKWSAYTDCGKVRANNEDDFMTVGFDAGDFVYLAREGEVTTGDFDYVFAVSDGMGGERSGEFASRFALDNITKLLPRRYRLSLVHNRSGMKDCLRDLFLGTHMQLTMLGATYDEGRNMGATMSLLWYVAGWFYFGHIGDSRIYHIPKGKPMYQLTVDHTYVGWLRSKGELNEREARNHPRKNVLTQSLGSGNQFVRPQLGEIKAERGDRFVLVTDGVTDGLWDRRIEEMVTEPNTAASQMLPGARLVELAIEEGSRDNATAVVVEVI
;
A
#
# COMPACT_ATOMS: atom_id res chain seq x y z
N MET A 1 21.08 18.90 -25.43
CA MET A 1 19.80 18.59 -24.78
C MET A 1 19.92 18.88 -23.30
N GLN A 2 18.91 19.50 -22.70
CA GLN A 2 18.86 19.73 -21.26
C GLN A 2 17.99 18.65 -20.60
N GLU A 3 18.45 18.09 -19.49
CA GLU A 3 17.64 17.16 -18.70
C GLU A 3 16.51 17.92 -18.00
N ALA A 4 15.27 17.54 -18.28
CA ALA A 4 14.08 18.22 -17.76
C ALA A 4 13.35 17.41 -16.69
N LYS A 5 13.39 16.07 -16.78
CA LYS A 5 12.81 15.14 -15.80
C LYS A 5 13.61 13.84 -15.89
N ASN A 6 14.06 13.30 -14.76
CA ASN A 6 14.75 12.02 -14.72
C ASN A 6 14.16 11.21 -13.57
N THR A 7 13.24 10.33 -13.91
CA THR A 7 12.56 9.44 -12.96
C THR A 7 12.97 8.01 -13.22
N ALA A 8 12.63 7.11 -12.28
CA ALA A 8 12.84 5.67 -12.47
C ALA A 8 12.09 5.12 -13.70
N ARG A 9 11.00 5.77 -14.11
CA ARG A 9 10.08 5.33 -15.16
C ARG A 9 10.36 5.96 -16.54
N ALA A 10 10.94 7.16 -16.59
CA ALA A 10 11.29 7.83 -17.84
C ALA A 10 12.37 8.90 -17.65
N LEU A 11 13.24 9.04 -18.65
CA LEU A 11 14.15 10.18 -18.79
C LEU A 11 13.58 11.12 -19.85
N VAL A 12 13.29 12.36 -19.47
CA VAL A 12 12.84 13.42 -20.36
C VAL A 12 13.94 14.45 -20.54
N ARG A 13 14.28 14.70 -21.80
CA ARG A 13 15.23 15.70 -22.24
C ARG A 13 14.55 16.67 -23.20
N ILE A 14 14.94 17.93 -23.13
CA ILE A 14 14.48 18.95 -24.08
C ILE A 14 15.59 19.22 -25.10
N GLY A 15 15.25 19.07 -26.37
CA GLY A 15 16.07 19.38 -27.54
C GLY A 15 16.36 20.88 -27.64
N TYR A 16 17.45 21.25 -28.33
CA TYR A 16 17.77 22.67 -28.56
C TYR A 16 16.75 23.37 -29.48
N ASP A 17 16.02 22.58 -30.26
CA ASP A 17 14.89 22.98 -31.10
C ASP A 17 13.55 23.04 -30.32
N GLY A 18 13.57 22.73 -29.02
CA GLY A 18 12.40 22.73 -28.16
C GLY A 18 11.58 21.45 -28.20
N SER A 19 12.01 20.40 -28.92
CA SER A 19 11.37 19.08 -28.88
C SER A 19 11.56 18.40 -27.51
N VAL A 20 10.64 17.51 -27.13
CA VAL A 20 10.68 16.77 -25.86
C VAL A 20 10.97 15.30 -26.17
N HIS A 21 12.12 14.82 -25.73
CA HIS A 21 12.57 13.44 -25.88
C HIS A 21 12.32 12.68 -24.59
N LYS A 22 11.45 11.66 -24.63
CA LYS A 22 11.08 10.83 -23.50
C LYS A 22 11.54 9.40 -23.73
N PHE A 23 12.51 8.95 -22.93
CA PHE A 23 13.02 7.59 -22.92
C PHE A 23 12.35 6.81 -21.80
N PHE A 24 11.64 5.74 -22.12
CA PHE A 24 10.91 4.93 -21.14
C PHE A 24 11.88 3.91 -20.51
N LYS A 25 11.81 3.78 -19.19
CA LYS A 25 12.71 2.92 -18.40
C LYS A 25 11.90 2.09 -17.40
N ALA A 26 12.50 1.03 -16.87
CA ALA A 26 11.92 0.12 -15.88
C ALA A 26 10.80 -0.79 -16.44
N ALA A 27 10.07 -1.48 -15.55
CA ALA A 27 9.03 -2.44 -15.94
C ALA A 27 7.94 -1.80 -16.81
N HIS A 28 7.39 -2.60 -17.73
CA HIS A 28 6.33 -2.18 -18.66
C HIS A 28 6.70 -0.93 -19.48
N ALA A 29 7.99 -0.66 -19.71
CA ALA A 29 8.43 0.50 -20.50
C ALA A 29 7.93 0.43 -21.95
N GLU A 30 7.91 -0.76 -22.54
CA GLU A 30 7.38 -1.00 -23.89
C GLU A 30 5.85 -0.78 -23.95
N GLU A 31 5.10 -1.33 -22.99
CA GLU A 31 3.64 -1.13 -22.92
C GLU A 31 3.26 0.34 -22.70
N ARG A 32 3.98 1.05 -21.81
CA ARG A 32 3.74 2.49 -21.57
C ARG A 32 4.14 3.34 -22.76
N PHE A 33 5.24 3.01 -23.42
CA PHE A 33 5.67 3.65 -24.66
C PHE A 33 4.59 3.47 -25.75
N GLU A 34 4.14 2.24 -25.99
CA GLU A 34 3.11 1.95 -26.99
C GLU A 34 1.76 2.59 -26.62
N ASN A 35 1.39 2.61 -25.33
CA ASN A 35 0.15 3.26 -24.91
C ASN A 35 0.19 4.78 -25.13
N GLU A 36 1.26 5.46 -24.70
CA GLU A 36 1.39 6.90 -24.88
C GLU A 36 1.47 7.27 -26.37
N LEU A 37 2.23 6.53 -27.17
CA LEU A 37 2.28 6.72 -28.62
C LEU A 37 0.89 6.57 -29.26
N ARG A 38 0.17 5.50 -28.92
CA ARG A 38 -1.18 5.22 -29.44
C ARG A 38 -2.18 6.31 -29.05
N VAL A 39 -2.18 6.74 -27.80
CA VAL A 39 -3.10 7.77 -27.30
C VAL A 39 -2.83 9.13 -27.95
N LEU A 40 -1.57 9.54 -28.07
CA LEU A 40 -1.22 10.82 -28.69
C LEU A 40 -1.58 10.85 -30.18
N GLN A 41 -1.35 9.74 -30.91
CA GLN A 41 -1.76 9.63 -32.31
C GLN A 41 -3.29 9.68 -32.47
N TYR A 42 -4.03 9.03 -31.57
CA TYR A 42 -5.49 9.08 -31.56
C TYR A 42 -6.01 10.52 -31.32
N LEU A 43 -5.44 11.22 -30.34
CA LEU A 43 -5.82 12.60 -30.02
C LEU A 43 -5.47 13.59 -31.15
N GLU A 44 -4.34 13.38 -31.82
CA GLU A 44 -3.96 14.16 -33.01
C GLU A 44 -4.96 13.97 -34.15
N HIS A 45 -5.40 12.72 -34.40
CA HIS A 45 -6.43 12.43 -35.40
C HIS A 45 -7.78 13.09 -35.08
N ARG A 46 -8.13 13.19 -33.79
CA ARG A 46 -9.34 13.88 -33.31
C ARG A 46 -9.22 15.42 -33.29
N GLY A 47 -8.07 15.98 -33.68
CA GLY A 47 -7.84 17.42 -33.70
C GLY A 47 -7.70 18.06 -32.32
N CYS A 48 -7.23 17.29 -31.32
CA CYS A 48 -6.98 17.81 -29.98
C CYS A 48 -5.70 18.66 -29.95
N GLU A 49 -5.82 19.98 -29.85
CA GLU A 49 -4.68 20.92 -29.98
C GLU A 49 -3.97 21.24 -28.64
N PHE A 50 -4.47 20.72 -27.52
CA PHE A 50 -3.94 20.99 -26.17
C PHE A 50 -3.18 19.80 -25.58
N VAL A 51 -2.60 18.95 -26.43
CA VAL A 51 -1.76 17.81 -26.05
C VAL A 51 -0.49 17.80 -26.91
N PRO A 52 0.59 17.09 -26.50
CA PRO A 52 1.79 16.97 -27.30
C PRO A 52 1.52 16.27 -28.64
N ARG A 53 2.07 16.80 -29.74
CA ARG A 53 2.09 16.12 -31.04
C ARG A 53 3.30 15.20 -31.14
N VAL A 54 3.12 14.03 -31.73
CA VAL A 54 4.23 13.09 -31.96
C VAL A 54 5.08 13.60 -33.13
N LEU A 55 6.37 13.84 -32.88
CA LEU A 55 7.33 14.28 -33.88
C LEU A 55 8.20 13.13 -34.39
N GLY A 56 8.36 12.06 -33.59
CA GLY A 56 9.11 10.86 -33.94
C GLY A 56 9.15 9.87 -32.77
N PHE A 57 9.61 8.64 -33.03
CA PHE A 57 9.80 7.62 -31.99
C PHE A 57 10.81 6.56 -32.43
N ASP A 58 11.41 5.86 -31.46
CA ASP A 58 12.31 4.72 -31.63
C ASP A 58 11.86 3.59 -30.68
N ARG A 59 11.45 2.45 -31.24
CA ARG A 59 10.97 1.30 -30.47
C ARG A 59 12.08 0.50 -29.80
N GLU A 60 13.29 0.49 -30.37
CA GLU A 60 14.42 -0.24 -29.79
C GLU A 60 14.96 0.52 -28.57
N GLN A 61 15.01 1.85 -28.65
CA GLN A 61 15.45 2.71 -27.55
C GLN A 61 14.32 3.11 -26.60
N LEU A 62 13.08 2.73 -26.90
CA LEU A 62 11.86 3.18 -26.23
C LEU A 62 11.88 4.71 -26.05
N GLU A 63 12.11 5.43 -27.15
CA GLU A 63 12.16 6.89 -27.18
C GLU A 63 10.94 7.44 -27.90
N LEU A 64 10.21 8.36 -27.26
CA LEU A 64 9.13 9.14 -27.87
C LEU A 64 9.53 10.61 -27.93
N VAL A 65 9.45 11.20 -29.12
CA VAL A 65 9.75 12.62 -29.36
C VAL A 65 8.45 13.38 -29.61
N THR A 66 8.15 14.38 -28.79
CA THR A 66 6.90 15.16 -28.89
C THR A 66 7.15 16.67 -28.94
N SER A 67 6.13 17.41 -29.36
CA SER A 67 6.14 18.88 -29.27
C SER A 67 6.03 19.34 -27.82
N ASN A 68 6.73 20.41 -27.47
CA ASN A 68 6.63 21.02 -26.14
C ASN A 68 5.29 21.76 -25.95
N CYS A 69 4.62 21.47 -24.82
CA CYS A 69 3.32 22.04 -24.46
C CYS A 69 3.39 23.14 -23.39
N GLY A 70 4.53 23.82 -23.26
CA GLY A 70 4.70 24.95 -22.36
C GLY A 70 5.26 24.58 -20.98
N GLN A 71 5.10 25.47 -20.01
CA GLN A 71 5.72 25.31 -18.68
C GLN A 71 4.76 24.69 -17.68
N ARG A 72 5.28 23.99 -16.67
CA ARG A 72 4.46 23.40 -15.60
C ARG A 72 3.69 24.46 -14.83
N VAL A 73 2.46 24.14 -14.47
CA VAL A 73 1.61 24.99 -13.64
C VAL A 73 1.86 24.67 -12.17
N GLU A 74 2.19 25.68 -11.37
CA GLU A 74 2.48 25.49 -9.93
C GLU A 74 1.21 25.49 -9.07
N GLN A 75 0.17 26.23 -9.48
CA GLN A 75 -1.08 26.35 -8.76
C GLN A 75 -2.26 26.46 -9.73
N MET A 76 -3.35 25.75 -9.44
CA MET A 76 -4.61 25.81 -10.19
C MET A 76 -5.78 25.47 -9.26
N GLY A 77 -6.92 26.13 -9.46
CA GLY A 77 -8.16 25.76 -8.76
C GLY A 77 -8.72 24.43 -9.25
N GLU A 78 -9.31 23.65 -8.35
CA GLU A 78 -9.79 22.29 -8.61
C GLU A 78 -10.83 22.23 -9.74
N GLU A 79 -11.80 23.15 -9.76
CA GLU A 79 -12.82 23.24 -10.83
C GLU A 79 -12.19 23.43 -12.22
N LYS A 80 -11.14 24.25 -12.31
CA LYS A 80 -10.44 24.52 -13.57
C LYS A 80 -9.63 23.31 -14.03
N MET A 81 -9.01 22.59 -13.09
CA MET A 81 -8.28 21.36 -13.36
C MET A 81 -9.23 20.27 -13.88
N GLN A 82 -10.36 20.06 -13.19
CA GLN A 82 -11.40 19.12 -13.62
C GLN A 82 -11.95 19.49 -15.01
N GLY A 83 -12.18 20.77 -15.28
CA GLY A 83 -12.63 21.25 -16.60
C GLY A 83 -11.67 20.89 -17.74
N ILE A 84 -10.36 20.94 -17.52
CA ILE A 84 -9.35 20.60 -18.54
C ILE A 84 -9.35 19.10 -18.86
N PHE A 85 -9.44 18.24 -17.84
CA PHE A 85 -9.52 16.79 -18.07
C PHE A 85 -10.89 16.36 -18.62
N ALA A 86 -11.97 17.04 -18.25
CA ALA A 86 -13.29 16.83 -18.84
C ALA A 86 -13.33 17.26 -20.33
N GLU A 87 -12.62 18.34 -20.71
CA GLU A 87 -12.45 18.71 -22.12
C GLU A 87 -11.75 17.59 -22.89
N LEU A 88 -10.74 16.92 -22.31
CA LEU A 88 -10.05 15.79 -22.94
C LEU A 88 -10.98 14.59 -23.20
N GLU A 89 -11.89 14.28 -22.26
CA GLU A 89 -12.88 13.20 -22.43
C GLU A 89 -13.80 13.43 -23.63
N SER A 90 -14.08 14.70 -23.99
CA SER A 90 -14.86 15.03 -25.18
C SER A 90 -14.16 14.64 -26.50
N PHE A 91 -12.85 14.44 -26.48
CA PHE A 91 -12.06 13.89 -27.60
C PHE A 91 -11.97 12.35 -27.56
N GLY A 92 -12.67 11.71 -26.62
CA GLY A 92 -12.75 10.25 -26.48
C GLY A 92 -11.53 9.64 -25.77
N VAL A 93 -10.83 10.40 -24.93
CA VAL A 93 -9.73 9.89 -24.08
C VAL A 93 -9.94 10.34 -22.64
N ARG A 94 -9.87 9.40 -21.70
CA ARG A 94 -9.77 9.70 -20.28
C ARG A 94 -8.31 9.67 -19.85
N HIS A 95 -7.88 10.71 -19.13
CA HIS A 95 -6.59 10.70 -18.44
C HIS A 95 -6.78 10.05 -17.08
N ASP A 96 -6.17 8.87 -16.85
CA ASP A 96 -6.36 8.13 -15.60
C ASP A 96 -5.48 8.69 -14.45
N ASP A 97 -4.71 9.75 -14.73
CA ASP A 97 -3.92 10.54 -13.76
C ASP A 97 -4.24 12.07 -13.80
N PRO A 98 -5.45 12.52 -13.39
CA PRO A 98 -5.91 13.90 -13.60
C PRO A 98 -5.39 14.91 -12.55
N TYR A 99 -4.08 14.99 -12.37
CA TYR A 99 -3.42 15.88 -11.40
C TYR A 99 -2.69 17.05 -12.07
N LEU A 100 -2.50 18.13 -11.31
CA LEU A 100 -1.83 19.37 -11.74
C LEU A 100 -0.44 19.14 -12.37
N ARG A 101 0.28 18.10 -11.94
CA ARG A 101 1.60 17.72 -12.49
C ARG A 101 1.59 17.41 -13.99
N ASN A 102 0.43 17.01 -14.52
CA ASN A 102 0.21 16.66 -15.91
C ASN A 102 -0.40 17.83 -16.70
N ILE A 103 -0.45 19.02 -16.10
CA ILE A 103 -0.92 20.24 -16.75
C ILE A 103 0.26 21.20 -16.95
N THR A 104 0.41 21.63 -18.20
CA THR A 104 1.31 22.71 -18.58
C THR A 104 0.53 23.90 -19.12
N TYR A 105 1.18 25.06 -19.18
CA TYR A 105 0.63 26.29 -19.74
C TYR A 105 1.49 26.75 -20.92
N ARG A 106 0.87 26.80 -22.10
CA ARG A 106 1.48 27.23 -23.34
C ARG A 106 1.23 28.72 -23.56
N GLN A 107 2.28 29.52 -23.40
CA GLN A 107 2.17 30.99 -23.46
C GLN A 107 1.85 31.54 -24.86
N SER A 108 2.19 30.82 -25.93
CA SER A 108 2.02 31.30 -27.31
C SER A 108 0.55 31.52 -27.69
N ASP A 109 -0.36 30.75 -27.14
CA ASP A 109 -1.81 30.80 -27.39
C ASP A 109 -2.64 30.88 -26.10
N GLY A 110 -1.98 30.95 -24.94
CA GLY A 110 -2.63 31.11 -23.64
C GLY A 110 -3.43 29.89 -23.18
N ARG A 111 -3.11 28.69 -23.68
CA ARG A 111 -3.87 27.45 -23.44
C ARG A 111 -3.21 26.56 -22.38
N PHE A 112 -4.03 25.92 -21.55
CA PHE A 112 -3.57 24.82 -20.70
C PHE A 112 -3.52 23.54 -21.52
N CYS A 113 -2.46 22.76 -21.35
CA CYS A 113 -2.24 21.53 -22.08
C CYS A 113 -2.10 20.36 -21.11
N VAL A 114 -2.58 19.18 -21.54
CA VAL A 114 -2.41 17.93 -20.81
C VAL A 114 -1.20 17.21 -21.38
N ILE A 115 -0.35 16.65 -20.53
CA ILE A 115 0.87 15.92 -20.89
C ILE A 115 0.94 14.61 -20.11
N ASP A 116 1.83 13.69 -20.51
CA ASP A 116 2.11 12.42 -19.82
C ASP A 116 0.99 11.37 -19.95
N PHE A 117 0.77 10.88 -21.18
CA PHE A 117 -0.35 9.96 -21.51
C PHE A 117 0.00 8.47 -21.32
N GLU A 118 1.00 8.15 -20.49
CA GLU A 118 1.35 6.76 -20.16
C GLU A 118 0.14 5.99 -19.59
N PHE A 119 -0.72 6.71 -18.85
CA PHE A 119 -1.91 6.20 -18.18
C PHE A 119 -3.15 6.95 -18.68
N ALA A 120 -3.49 6.73 -19.94
CA ALA A 120 -4.69 7.24 -20.56
C ALA A 120 -5.43 6.13 -21.32
N THR A 121 -6.76 6.19 -21.27
CA THR A 121 -7.67 5.22 -21.85
C THR A 121 -8.46 5.86 -22.99
N ILE A 122 -8.41 5.26 -24.19
CA ILE A 122 -9.29 5.65 -25.31
C ILE A 122 -10.69 5.07 -25.03
N LEU A 123 -11.71 5.92 -24.98
CA LEU A 123 -13.09 5.58 -24.59
C LEU A 123 -13.94 5.08 -25.77
N ASP A 124 -13.59 5.46 -27.01
CA ASP A 124 -14.29 5.03 -28.21
C ASP A 124 -13.58 3.83 -28.85
N GLU A 125 -14.06 2.61 -28.57
CA GLU A 125 -13.57 1.37 -29.21
C GLU A 125 -14.09 1.18 -30.65
N SER A 126 -14.84 2.14 -31.20
CA SER A 126 -15.49 2.01 -32.53
C SER A 126 -14.62 2.35 -33.74
N ASP A 127 -13.37 2.80 -33.54
CA ASP A 127 -12.43 3.09 -34.64
C ASP A 127 -11.17 2.21 -34.58
N THR A 128 -11.36 0.92 -34.83
CA THR A 128 -10.29 -0.10 -34.93
C THR A 128 -9.56 -0.07 -36.29
N SER A 129 -9.44 1.10 -36.93
CA SER A 129 -8.82 1.23 -38.26
C SER A 129 -7.31 1.46 -38.25
N TYR A 130 -6.66 1.69 -37.10
CA TYR A 130 -5.20 1.79 -37.02
C TYR A 130 -4.55 0.43 -36.69
N LYS A 131 -4.52 -0.46 -37.68
CA LYS A 131 -3.60 -1.61 -37.68
C LYS A 131 -2.25 -1.16 -38.25
N VAL A 132 -1.22 -1.13 -37.41
CA VAL A 132 0.18 -1.06 -37.88
C VAL A 132 0.49 -2.36 -38.63
N LYS A 133 0.93 -2.23 -39.88
CA LYS A 133 1.43 -3.34 -40.70
C LYS A 133 2.66 -3.95 -40.00
N VAL A 134 2.57 -5.22 -39.65
CA VAL A 134 3.70 -6.06 -39.24
C VAL A 134 4.22 -6.72 -40.51
N ASP A 135 5.37 -6.28 -41.00
CA ASP A 135 6.12 -7.06 -41.99
C ASP A 135 6.87 -8.17 -41.23
N SER A 136 6.51 -9.39 -41.57
CA SER A 136 7.17 -10.63 -41.16
C SER A 136 8.50 -10.77 -41.89
N ASP A 137 9.61 -10.98 -41.16
CA ASP A 137 10.57 -12.03 -41.54
C ASP A 137 11.67 -12.30 -40.49
N SER A 138 12.06 -13.60 -40.46
CA SER A 138 13.23 -14.24 -39.84
C SER A 138 13.24 -14.64 -38.36
N ASN A 139 12.66 -15.82 -38.12
CA ASN A 139 13.29 -17.05 -37.59
C ASN A 139 14.39 -17.01 -36.49
N LEU A 140 14.03 -17.73 -35.40
CA LEU A 140 14.79 -18.72 -34.63
C LEU A 140 16.01 -18.22 -33.82
N VAL A 141 15.86 -18.18 -32.48
CA VAL A 141 16.63 -19.05 -31.55
C VAL A 141 15.79 -19.36 -30.30
N ASP A 142 15.60 -20.67 -30.12
CA ASP A 142 15.38 -21.50 -28.93
C ASP A 142 14.60 -21.00 -27.69
N GLN A 143 13.57 -21.76 -27.39
CA GLN A 143 12.75 -21.71 -26.20
C GLN A 143 13.46 -22.44 -25.05
N THR A 144 13.78 -21.72 -23.97
CA THR A 144 13.93 -22.35 -22.64
C THR A 144 13.27 -21.47 -21.57
N GLU A 145 12.08 -21.90 -21.17
CA GLU A 145 11.50 -21.80 -19.82
C GLU A 145 11.63 -20.45 -19.08
N ILE A 146 10.72 -19.51 -19.39
CA ILE A 146 10.22 -18.56 -18.38
C ILE A 146 8.78 -18.97 -18.11
N GLU A 147 8.58 -19.73 -17.05
CA GLU A 147 7.25 -20.01 -16.50
C GLU A 147 6.52 -18.69 -16.27
N THR A 148 5.38 -18.52 -16.96
CA THR A 148 4.34 -17.55 -16.63
C THR A 148 4.10 -17.54 -15.12
N ALA A 149 4.61 -16.54 -14.40
CA ALA A 149 4.34 -16.38 -12.98
C ALA A 149 2.82 -16.23 -12.80
N LYS A 150 2.17 -17.23 -12.21
CA LYS A 150 0.76 -17.16 -11.85
C LYS A 150 0.57 -15.98 -10.89
N SER A 151 -0.14 -14.94 -11.33
CA SER A 151 -0.54 -13.82 -10.48
C SER A 151 -1.33 -14.35 -9.28
N LEU A 152 -0.84 -14.11 -8.06
CA LEU A 152 -1.59 -14.41 -6.84
C LEU A 152 -2.71 -13.38 -6.68
N ARG A 153 -3.80 -13.75 -6.02
CA ARG A 153 -4.80 -12.78 -5.57
C ARG A 153 -4.76 -12.67 -4.06
N LEU A 154 -4.97 -11.47 -3.54
CA LEU A 154 -5.15 -11.23 -2.10
C LEU A 154 -6.60 -10.88 -1.86
N LYS A 155 -7.22 -11.56 -0.90
CA LYS A 155 -8.54 -11.23 -0.38
C LYS A 155 -8.40 -10.84 1.08
N TRP A 156 -9.10 -9.80 1.53
CA TRP A 156 -9.04 -9.39 2.93
C TRP A 156 -10.38 -8.95 3.50
N SER A 157 -10.43 -8.93 4.82
CA SER A 157 -11.51 -8.33 5.60
C SER A 157 -10.94 -7.76 6.90
N ALA A 158 -11.35 -6.55 7.25
CA ALA A 158 -10.91 -5.79 8.39
C ALA A 158 -12.13 -5.25 9.15
N TYR A 159 -12.05 -5.25 10.48
CA TYR A 159 -13.12 -4.77 11.34
C TYR A 159 -12.53 -4.27 12.67
N THR A 160 -13.16 -3.25 13.24
CA THR A 160 -12.83 -2.69 14.56
C THR A 160 -14.12 -2.34 15.29
N ASP A 161 -14.14 -2.54 16.60
CA ASP A 161 -15.28 -2.23 17.46
C ASP A 161 -14.80 -1.75 18.83
N CYS A 162 -15.52 -0.79 19.41
CA CYS A 162 -15.21 -0.21 20.71
C CYS A 162 -15.39 -1.20 21.87
N GLY A 163 -16.12 -2.29 21.66
CA GLY A 163 -16.49 -3.24 22.70
C GLY A 163 -17.59 -2.69 23.62
N LYS A 164 -17.87 -3.41 24.70
CA LYS A 164 -18.99 -3.12 25.62
C LYS A 164 -18.62 -2.24 26.82
N VAL A 165 -17.33 -2.01 27.05
CA VAL A 165 -16.81 -1.45 28.32
C VAL A 165 -16.14 -0.09 28.11
N ARG A 166 -15.38 0.10 27.03
CA ARG A 166 -14.69 1.36 26.73
C ARG A 166 -15.68 2.40 26.20
N ALA A 167 -15.38 3.68 26.40
CA ALA A 167 -16.22 4.79 25.94
C ALA A 167 -15.90 5.22 24.48
N ASN A 168 -14.69 4.92 24.04
CA ASN A 168 -14.10 5.29 22.75
C ASN A 168 -13.28 4.11 22.21
N ASN A 169 -13.06 4.13 20.90
CA ASN A 169 -12.21 3.16 20.21
C ASN A 169 -10.81 3.75 20.04
N GLU A 170 -9.85 3.25 20.81
CA GLU A 170 -8.42 3.60 20.72
C GLU A 170 -7.68 2.70 19.73
N ASP A 171 -8.32 1.65 19.22
CA ASP A 171 -7.79 0.85 18.12
C ASP A 171 -8.04 1.50 16.76
N ASP A 172 -7.16 1.21 15.81
CA ASP A 172 -7.38 1.50 14.40
C ASP A 172 -6.75 0.41 13.52
N PHE A 173 -7.19 0.34 12.27
CA PHE A 173 -6.59 -0.52 11.25
C PHE A 173 -6.39 0.22 9.94
N MET A 174 -5.46 -0.27 9.12
CA MET A 174 -5.21 0.30 7.81
C MET A 174 -5.04 -0.79 6.77
N THR A 175 -5.71 -0.60 5.64
CA THR A 175 -5.54 -1.40 4.41
C THR A 175 -5.22 -0.44 3.27
N VAL A 176 -4.03 -0.54 2.70
CA VAL A 176 -3.59 0.34 1.61
C VAL A 176 -2.91 -0.45 0.51
N GLY A 177 -3.15 -0.03 -0.73
CA GLY A 177 -2.31 -0.36 -1.87
C GLY A 177 -1.41 0.83 -2.18
N PHE A 178 -0.15 0.60 -2.50
CA PHE A 178 0.73 1.67 -2.92
C PHE A 178 1.78 1.23 -3.92
N ASP A 179 2.23 2.18 -4.72
CA ASP A 179 3.37 2.01 -5.62
C ASP A 179 4.43 3.09 -5.34
N ALA A 180 5.45 3.20 -6.18
CA ALA A 180 6.54 4.16 -5.97
C ALA A 180 6.09 5.65 -6.01
N GLY A 181 4.84 5.97 -6.36
CA GLY A 181 4.31 7.32 -6.49
C GLY A 181 3.04 7.61 -5.68
N ASP A 182 2.11 6.65 -5.57
CA ASP A 182 0.75 6.89 -5.10
C ASP A 182 0.30 5.92 -3.99
N PHE A 183 -0.67 6.37 -3.18
CA PHE A 183 -1.31 5.62 -2.10
C PHE A 183 -2.80 5.56 -2.32
N VAL A 184 -3.38 4.37 -2.16
CA VAL A 184 -4.82 4.17 -2.20
C VAL A 184 -5.24 3.51 -0.91
N TYR A 185 -6.10 4.19 -0.14
CA TYR A 185 -6.82 3.55 0.96
C TYR A 185 -7.80 2.55 0.37
N LEU A 186 -7.62 1.29 0.75
CA LEU A 186 -8.49 0.21 0.36
C LEU A 186 -9.66 0.13 1.33
N ALA A 187 -10.79 -0.37 0.86
CA ALA A 187 -11.94 -0.63 1.72
C ALA A 187 -11.60 -1.68 2.79
N ARG A 188 -12.41 -1.71 3.84
CA ARG A 188 -12.29 -2.69 4.94
C ARG A 188 -12.33 -4.14 4.45
N GLU A 189 -12.92 -4.39 3.30
CA GLU A 189 -12.90 -5.68 2.62
C GLU A 189 -12.58 -5.50 1.15
N GLY A 190 -12.01 -6.52 0.53
CA GLY A 190 -11.75 -6.48 -0.90
C GLY A 190 -10.95 -7.67 -1.39
N GLU A 191 -10.74 -7.66 -2.71
CA GLU A 191 -9.93 -8.62 -3.41
C GLU A 191 -9.13 -7.90 -4.50
N VAL A 192 -7.84 -8.21 -4.63
CA VAL A 192 -6.94 -7.62 -5.63
C VAL A 192 -6.09 -8.70 -6.27
N THR A 193 -5.76 -8.49 -7.54
CA THR A 193 -4.72 -9.28 -8.23
C THR A 193 -3.38 -8.62 -7.97
N THR A 194 -2.43 -9.41 -7.47
CA THR A 194 -1.07 -8.94 -7.19
C THR A 194 -0.31 -8.71 -8.48
N GLY A 195 0.48 -7.65 -8.53
CA GLY A 195 1.28 -7.29 -9.71
C GLY A 195 1.70 -5.82 -9.68
N ASP A 196 0.71 -4.92 -9.66
CA ASP A 196 0.93 -3.49 -9.91
C ASP A 196 1.21 -2.67 -8.64
N PHE A 197 0.71 -3.14 -7.49
CA PHE A 197 0.82 -2.47 -6.21
C PHE A 197 1.42 -3.40 -5.15
N ASP A 198 2.13 -2.78 -4.21
CA ASP A 198 2.41 -3.37 -2.91
C ASP A 198 1.19 -3.14 -2.00
N TYR A 199 0.94 -4.08 -1.08
CA TYR A 199 -0.22 -3.99 -0.20
C TYR A 199 0.20 -4.03 1.26
N VAL A 200 -0.34 -3.11 2.07
CA VAL A 200 -0.09 -3.07 3.51
C VAL A 200 -1.39 -3.24 4.27
N PHE A 201 -1.34 -4.14 5.24
CA PHE A 201 -2.36 -4.41 6.23
C PHE A 201 -1.74 -4.17 7.60
N ALA A 202 -2.37 -3.33 8.41
CA ALA A 202 -1.84 -3.00 9.72
C ALA A 202 -2.96 -2.81 10.75
N VAL A 203 -2.64 -3.11 12.00
CA VAL A 203 -3.46 -2.80 13.18
C VAL A 203 -2.62 -2.04 14.19
N SER A 204 -3.27 -1.17 14.96
CA SER A 204 -2.65 -0.39 16.00
C SER A 204 -3.63 -0.23 17.16
N ASP A 205 -3.13 -0.37 18.38
CA ASP A 205 -3.85 -0.16 19.64
C ASP A 205 -3.19 1.04 20.35
N GLY A 206 -3.99 2.06 20.60
CA GLY A 206 -3.55 3.33 21.17
C GLY A 206 -3.64 3.35 22.69
N MET A 207 -2.70 4.06 23.32
CA MET A 207 -2.71 4.28 24.77
C MET A 207 -2.22 5.68 25.15
N GLY A 208 -2.55 6.08 26.38
CA GLY A 208 -2.23 7.41 26.92
C GLY A 208 -3.44 8.16 27.48
N GLY A 209 -4.59 7.48 27.63
CA GLY A 209 -5.88 8.06 27.99
C GLY A 209 -6.76 8.28 26.76
N GLU A 210 -8.08 8.38 26.96
CA GLU A 210 -9.10 8.22 25.88
C GLU A 210 -8.77 8.97 24.58
N ARG A 211 -8.58 10.29 24.66
CA ARG A 211 -8.29 11.11 23.47
C ARG A 211 -6.90 10.92 22.88
N SER A 212 -5.93 10.56 23.72
CA SER A 212 -4.54 10.43 23.31
C SER A 212 -4.25 9.08 22.68
N GLY A 213 -4.95 8.02 23.10
CA GLY A 213 -4.87 6.69 22.51
C GLY A 213 -5.39 6.66 21.07
N GLU A 214 -6.63 7.11 20.84
CA GLU A 214 -7.22 7.18 19.49
C GLU A 214 -6.33 7.97 18.51
N PHE A 215 -5.78 9.10 18.97
CA PHE A 215 -4.84 9.86 18.15
C PHE A 215 -3.54 9.09 17.89
N ALA A 216 -2.98 8.41 18.90
CA ALA A 216 -1.71 7.71 18.78
C ALA A 216 -1.76 6.55 17.79
N SER A 217 -2.81 5.72 17.84
CA SER A 217 -2.97 4.57 16.94
C SER A 217 -3.14 5.01 15.50
N ARG A 218 -4.04 5.97 15.26
CA ARG A 218 -4.23 6.58 13.95
C ARG A 218 -2.96 7.23 13.42
N PHE A 219 -2.23 7.96 14.26
CA PHE A 219 -0.97 8.58 13.88
C PHE A 219 0.11 7.55 13.53
N ALA A 220 0.16 6.43 14.25
CA ALA A 220 1.08 5.34 13.94
C ALA A 220 0.81 4.75 12.55
N LEU A 221 -0.46 4.52 12.22
CA LEU A 221 -0.88 4.01 10.92
C LEU A 221 -0.67 5.02 9.78
N ASP A 222 -1.02 6.29 10.00
CA ASP A 222 -0.81 7.36 9.01
C ASP A 222 0.67 7.57 8.65
N ASN A 223 1.59 7.22 9.55
CA ASN A 223 3.02 7.28 9.23
C ASN A 223 3.47 6.20 8.23
N ILE A 224 2.71 5.13 8.07
CA ILE A 224 2.97 4.12 7.05
C ILE A 224 2.91 4.77 5.66
N THR A 225 1.85 5.53 5.37
CA THR A 225 1.68 6.20 4.07
C THR A 225 2.68 7.34 3.83
N LYS A 226 3.23 7.93 4.91
CA LYS A 226 4.20 9.03 4.81
C LYS A 226 5.64 8.55 4.69
N LEU A 227 6.02 7.50 5.42
CA LEU A 227 7.42 7.09 5.59
C LEU A 227 7.81 5.91 4.71
N LEU A 228 6.96 4.89 4.59
CA LEU A 228 7.25 3.69 3.81
C LEU A 228 7.60 3.98 2.34
N PRO A 229 6.94 4.92 1.61
CA PRO A 229 7.16 5.15 0.17
C PRO A 229 8.40 5.97 -0.10
N ARG A 230 8.66 6.94 0.79
CA ARG A 230 9.89 7.74 0.75
C ARG A 230 11.09 6.83 0.88
N ARG A 231 11.00 5.81 1.75
CA ARG A 231 12.07 4.84 1.99
C ARG A 231 12.14 3.77 0.91
N TYR A 232 11.01 3.28 0.41
CA TYR A 232 10.96 2.36 -0.73
C TYR A 232 11.64 2.95 -1.97
N ARG A 233 11.33 4.20 -2.34
CA ARG A 233 11.99 4.92 -3.44
C ARG A 233 13.51 5.04 -3.28
N LEU A 234 14.00 5.17 -2.05
CA LEU A 234 15.45 5.22 -1.76
C LEU A 234 16.09 3.82 -1.78
N SER A 235 15.31 2.77 -1.53
CA SER A 235 15.75 1.38 -1.38
C SER A 235 15.78 0.60 -2.70
N LEU A 236 15.20 1.11 -3.79
CA LEU A 236 15.25 0.51 -5.15
C LEU A 236 16.67 0.32 -5.73
N VAL A 237 17.71 0.69 -4.99
CA VAL A 237 19.13 0.41 -5.28
C VAL A 237 19.59 -0.93 -4.68
N HIS A 238 18.86 -1.52 -3.72
CA HIS A 238 19.33 -2.67 -2.94
C HIS A 238 18.34 -3.86 -2.89
N ASN A 239 18.93 -5.04 -2.99
CA ASN A 239 18.40 -6.40 -2.86
C ASN A 239 17.41 -6.60 -1.67
N ARG A 240 16.73 -7.76 -1.53
CA ARG A 240 15.68 -8.06 -0.51
C ARG A 240 15.92 -7.53 0.93
N SER A 241 17.18 -7.40 1.35
CA SER A 241 17.57 -6.72 2.60
C SER A 241 16.93 -5.33 2.78
N GLY A 242 16.75 -4.59 1.69
CA GLY A 242 16.24 -3.22 1.71
C GLY A 242 14.80 -3.08 2.21
N MET A 243 13.98 -4.13 2.14
CA MET A 243 12.58 -4.08 2.60
C MET A 243 12.49 -4.09 4.13
N LYS A 244 13.30 -4.93 4.79
CA LYS A 244 13.41 -4.93 6.26
C LYS A 244 14.00 -3.62 6.77
N ASP A 245 14.91 -3.01 6.02
CA ASP A 245 15.45 -1.70 6.36
C ASP A 245 14.37 -0.60 6.25
N CYS A 246 13.52 -0.63 5.21
CA CYS A 246 12.37 0.26 5.11
C CYS A 246 11.40 0.11 6.29
N LEU A 247 11.09 -1.12 6.70
CA LEU A 247 10.26 -1.35 7.87
C LEU A 247 10.95 -0.85 9.15
N ARG A 248 12.25 -1.10 9.33
CA ARG A 248 12.98 -0.57 10.49
C ARG A 248 12.89 0.95 10.56
N ASP A 249 13.14 1.64 9.44
CA ASP A 249 13.07 3.09 9.35
C ASP A 249 11.65 3.63 9.61
N LEU A 250 10.63 2.92 9.12
CA LEU A 250 9.22 3.24 9.41
C LEU A 250 8.96 3.19 10.92
N PHE A 251 9.25 2.07 11.58
CA PHE A 251 8.99 1.91 13.01
C PHE A 251 9.79 2.91 13.87
N LEU A 252 11.08 3.11 13.58
CA LEU A 252 11.91 4.07 14.30
C LEU A 252 11.46 5.52 14.04
N GLY A 253 11.08 5.85 12.82
CA GLY A 253 10.56 7.16 12.44
C GLY A 253 9.23 7.47 13.11
N THR A 254 8.29 6.52 13.13
CA THR A 254 7.01 6.63 13.84
C THR A 254 7.22 6.79 15.35
N HIS A 255 8.10 5.98 15.95
CA HIS A 255 8.45 6.10 17.36
C HIS A 255 8.99 7.49 17.70
N MET A 256 9.95 8.00 16.92
CA MET A 256 10.54 9.32 17.13
C MET A 256 9.48 10.43 17.05
N GLN A 257 8.57 10.36 16.08
CA GLN A 257 7.51 11.36 15.92
C GLN A 257 6.50 11.33 17.08
N LEU A 258 6.05 10.16 17.53
CA LEU A 258 5.16 10.03 18.69
C LEU A 258 5.83 10.54 19.97
N THR A 259 7.11 10.20 20.19
CA THR A 259 7.88 10.69 21.33
C THR A 259 7.99 12.22 21.34
N MET A 260 8.24 12.84 20.18
CA MET A 260 8.29 14.31 20.07
C MET A 260 6.92 14.96 20.34
N LEU A 261 5.84 14.39 19.82
CA LEU A 261 4.49 14.90 20.07
C LEU A 261 4.12 14.81 21.56
N GLY A 262 4.38 13.67 22.20
CA GLY A 262 4.11 13.47 23.63
C GLY A 262 4.98 14.32 24.56
N ALA A 263 6.14 14.80 24.09
CA ALA A 263 6.97 15.76 24.82
C ALA A 263 6.52 17.22 24.63
N THR A 264 5.79 17.51 23.54
CA THR A 264 5.38 18.88 23.18
C THR A 264 4.05 19.29 23.81
N TYR A 265 3.10 18.35 23.92
CA TYR A 265 1.77 18.60 24.45
C TYR A 265 1.58 17.89 25.79
N ASP A 266 1.15 18.64 26.82
CA ASP A 266 0.92 18.07 28.16
C ASP A 266 -0.18 17.00 28.15
N GLU A 267 -1.18 17.14 27.26
CA GLU A 267 -2.25 16.18 27.00
C GLU A 267 -1.73 14.90 26.30
N GLY A 268 -0.58 14.99 25.63
CA GLY A 268 0.09 13.87 24.97
C GLY A 268 1.10 13.13 25.86
N ARG A 269 1.19 13.47 27.16
CA ARG A 269 2.08 12.76 28.09
C ARG A 269 1.68 11.28 28.15
N ASN A 270 2.67 10.41 27.92
CA ASN A 270 2.53 8.93 27.82
C ASN A 270 1.77 8.41 26.59
N MET A 271 1.43 9.28 25.63
CA MET A 271 0.84 8.88 24.36
C MET A 271 1.74 7.87 23.64
N GLY A 272 1.15 6.76 23.25
CA GLY A 272 1.85 5.72 22.51
C GLY A 272 0.88 4.76 21.85
N ALA A 273 1.42 3.89 21.02
CA ALA A 273 0.62 2.90 20.33
C ALA A 273 1.42 1.63 20.06
N THR A 274 0.72 0.51 19.92
CA THR A 274 1.24 -0.68 19.26
C THR A 274 1.22 -0.48 17.74
N MET A 275 1.97 -1.29 17.00
CA MET A 275 1.80 -1.39 15.56
C MET A 275 2.23 -2.78 15.10
N SER A 276 1.30 -3.48 14.46
CA SER A 276 1.54 -4.75 13.78
C SER A 276 1.21 -4.57 12.31
N LEU A 277 2.19 -4.82 11.44
CA LEU A 277 2.12 -4.52 10.01
C LEU A 277 2.53 -5.73 9.19
N LEU A 278 1.77 -6.00 8.14
CA LEU A 278 2.02 -6.99 7.10
C LEU A 278 2.06 -6.29 5.73
N TRP A 279 3.16 -6.43 5.01
CA TRP A 279 3.46 -5.75 3.75
C TRP A 279 3.76 -6.77 2.66
N TYR A 280 2.86 -6.88 1.68
CA TYR A 280 3.04 -7.69 0.50
C TYR A 280 3.86 -6.94 -0.56
N VAL A 281 4.95 -7.56 -1.00
CA VAL A 281 5.83 -7.08 -2.10
C VAL A 281 6.27 -8.27 -2.93
N ALA A 282 5.96 -8.26 -4.23
CA ALA A 282 6.49 -9.21 -5.21
C ALA A 282 6.48 -10.69 -4.75
N GLY A 283 5.36 -11.17 -4.22
CA GLY A 283 5.21 -12.57 -3.76
C GLY A 283 5.74 -12.87 -2.36
N TRP A 284 6.12 -11.85 -1.59
CA TRP A 284 6.59 -11.98 -0.21
C TRP A 284 5.77 -11.09 0.72
N PHE A 285 5.50 -11.59 1.92
CA PHE A 285 5.01 -10.80 3.04
C PHE A 285 6.18 -10.45 3.97
N TYR A 286 6.47 -9.17 4.09
CA TYR A 286 7.33 -8.61 5.13
C TYR A 286 6.46 -8.18 6.29
N PHE A 287 6.89 -8.44 7.52
CA PHE A 287 6.14 -7.99 8.69
C PHE A 287 7.01 -7.20 9.64
N GLY A 288 6.37 -6.27 10.34
CA GLY A 288 6.96 -5.48 11.41
C GLY A 288 6.03 -5.42 12.60
N HIS A 289 6.58 -5.47 13.81
CA HIS A 289 5.77 -5.49 15.03
C HIS A 289 6.44 -4.80 16.22
N ILE A 290 5.66 -3.97 16.92
CA ILE A 290 5.92 -3.46 18.28
C ILE A 290 4.60 -3.46 19.07
N GLY A 291 4.57 -4.13 20.23
CA GLY A 291 3.46 -4.05 21.19
C GLY A 291 3.01 -5.45 21.56
N ASP A 292 1.73 -5.62 21.82
CA ASP A 292 1.10 -6.91 22.15
C ASP A 292 -0.08 -7.28 21.24
N SER A 293 -0.40 -6.44 20.26
CA SER A 293 -1.13 -6.86 19.07
C SER A 293 -0.38 -7.98 18.35
N ARG A 294 -1.06 -8.89 17.67
CA ARG A 294 -0.43 -10.12 17.14
C ARG A 294 -0.59 -10.26 15.63
N ILE A 295 0.36 -10.95 15.02
CA ILE A 295 0.26 -11.44 13.65
C ILE A 295 0.37 -12.96 13.70
N TYR A 296 -0.64 -13.65 13.17
CA TYR A 296 -0.64 -15.10 13.00
C TYR A 296 -0.50 -15.47 11.52
N HIS A 297 0.14 -16.60 11.26
CA HIS A 297 0.23 -17.22 9.94
C HIS A 297 -0.40 -18.61 9.99
N ILE A 298 -1.26 -18.89 9.02
CA ILE A 298 -1.94 -20.17 8.85
C ILE A 298 -1.57 -20.66 7.43
N PRO A 299 -0.51 -21.46 7.29
CA PRO A 299 -0.14 -21.99 6.00
C PRO A 299 -1.21 -22.96 5.50
N LYS A 300 -1.35 -23.09 4.18
CA LYS A 300 -2.35 -24.00 3.59
C LYS A 300 -2.27 -25.43 4.18
N GLY A 301 -3.35 -25.86 4.84
CA GLY A 301 -3.49 -27.20 5.40
C GLY A 301 -2.59 -27.49 6.61
N LYS A 302 -2.01 -26.47 7.24
CA LYS A 302 -1.16 -26.57 8.43
C LYS A 302 -1.77 -25.76 9.59
N PRO A 303 -1.43 -26.09 10.85
CA PRO A 303 -1.94 -25.35 11.99
C PRO A 303 -1.44 -23.91 12.02
N MET A 304 -2.23 -23.05 12.64
CA MET A 304 -1.89 -21.67 12.92
C MET A 304 -0.67 -21.57 13.86
N TYR A 305 0.19 -20.58 13.63
CA TYR A 305 1.20 -20.18 14.60
C TYR A 305 1.38 -18.67 14.64
N GLN A 306 1.80 -18.15 15.80
CA GLN A 306 2.05 -16.74 16.02
C GLN A 306 3.42 -16.35 15.42
N LEU A 307 3.45 -15.31 14.57
CA LEU A 307 4.68 -14.78 13.98
C LEU A 307 5.42 -13.82 14.90
N THR A 308 4.66 -13.04 15.67
CA THR A 308 5.18 -12.02 16.58
C THR A 308 5.35 -12.58 17.99
N VAL A 309 6.21 -11.96 18.79
CA VAL A 309 6.27 -12.19 20.24
C VAL A 309 5.74 -10.95 20.94
N ASP A 310 4.74 -11.08 21.79
CA ASP A 310 4.20 -9.91 22.49
C ASP A 310 5.32 -9.24 23.30
N HIS A 311 5.48 -7.93 23.14
CA HIS A 311 6.35 -7.10 23.96
C HIS A 311 5.72 -6.83 25.33
N THR A 312 5.31 -7.89 26.03
CA THR A 312 4.87 -7.87 27.42
C THR A 312 5.75 -8.78 28.25
N TYR A 313 5.72 -8.61 29.57
CA TYR A 313 6.42 -9.52 30.48
C TYR A 313 5.97 -10.99 30.27
N VAL A 314 4.67 -11.20 30.09
CA VAL A 314 4.11 -12.54 29.88
C VAL A 314 4.41 -13.08 28.49
N GLY A 315 4.44 -12.22 27.46
CA GLY A 315 4.82 -12.57 26.09
C GLY A 315 6.25 -13.11 26.04
N TRP A 316 7.18 -12.45 26.74
CA TRP A 316 8.55 -12.93 26.86
C TRP A 316 8.64 -14.31 27.51
N LEU A 317 7.91 -14.55 28.60
CA LEU A 317 7.87 -15.86 29.26
C LEU A 317 7.26 -16.94 28.36
N ARG A 318 6.18 -16.63 27.64
CA ARG A 318 5.59 -17.55 26.64
C ARG A 318 6.59 -17.90 25.54
N SER A 319 7.32 -16.91 25.02
CA SER A 319 8.31 -17.13 23.95
C SER A 319 9.44 -18.07 24.35
N LYS A 320 9.71 -18.18 25.66
CA LYS A 320 10.68 -19.11 26.24
C LYS A 320 10.11 -20.47 26.62
N GLY A 321 8.80 -20.67 26.47
CA GLY A 321 8.09 -21.86 26.94
C GLY A 321 7.95 -21.94 28.46
N GLU A 322 8.20 -20.85 29.19
CA GLU A 322 8.05 -20.80 30.66
C GLU A 322 6.58 -20.65 31.08
N LEU A 323 5.73 -20.10 30.22
CA LEU A 323 4.28 -20.03 30.40
C LEU A 323 3.54 -20.57 29.18
N ASN A 324 2.45 -21.30 29.43
CA ASN A 324 1.47 -21.61 28.39
C ASN A 324 0.43 -20.47 28.23
N GLU A 325 -0.42 -20.57 27.21
CA GLU A 325 -1.46 -19.56 26.91
C GLU A 325 -2.42 -19.31 28.09
N ARG A 326 -2.86 -20.38 28.76
CA ARG A 326 -3.77 -20.28 29.92
C ARG A 326 -3.11 -19.56 31.08
N GLU A 327 -1.84 -19.84 31.37
CA GLU A 327 -1.12 -19.20 32.46
C GLU A 327 -0.86 -17.72 32.15
N ALA A 328 -0.45 -17.41 30.92
CA ALA A 328 -0.22 -16.04 30.49
C ALA A 328 -1.49 -15.17 30.59
N ARG A 329 -2.64 -15.70 30.16
CA ARG A 329 -3.95 -15.00 30.27
C ARG A 329 -4.38 -14.70 31.71
N ASN A 330 -3.99 -15.53 32.68
CA ASN A 330 -4.37 -15.35 34.08
C ASN A 330 -3.26 -14.68 34.92
N HIS A 331 -2.15 -14.31 34.29
CA HIS A 331 -1.02 -13.75 34.99
C HIS A 331 -1.29 -12.28 35.41
N PRO A 332 -0.96 -11.86 36.65
CA PRO A 332 -1.29 -10.53 37.16
C PRO A 332 -0.63 -9.38 36.38
N ARG A 333 0.44 -9.68 35.62
CA ARG A 333 1.17 -8.72 34.79
C ARG A 333 0.91 -8.90 33.29
N LYS A 334 -0.24 -9.47 32.91
CA LYS A 334 -0.55 -9.75 31.49
C LYS A 334 -0.51 -8.51 30.60
N ASN A 335 -1.02 -7.38 31.09
CA ASN A 335 -1.09 -6.12 30.34
C ASN A 335 0.13 -5.20 30.56
N VAL A 336 1.24 -5.72 31.13
CA VAL A 336 2.44 -4.91 31.35
C VAL A 336 3.30 -4.93 30.09
N LEU A 337 3.08 -3.92 29.24
CA LEU A 337 3.89 -3.65 28.06
C LEU A 337 5.34 -3.30 28.44
N THR A 338 6.26 -3.83 27.65
CA THR A 338 7.71 -3.61 27.73
C THR A 338 8.24 -2.79 26.55
N GLN A 339 7.52 -2.75 25.44
CA GLN A 339 7.79 -1.85 24.32
C GLN A 339 6.50 -1.39 23.65
N SER A 340 6.48 -0.12 23.29
CA SER A 340 5.47 0.52 22.46
C SER A 340 6.08 1.69 21.68
N LEU A 341 5.42 2.15 20.63
CA LEU A 341 5.80 3.37 19.95
C LEU A 341 5.42 4.57 20.85
N GLY A 342 6.31 5.56 20.98
CA GLY A 342 6.12 6.62 21.97
C GLY A 342 6.15 6.13 23.43
N SER A 343 5.23 6.64 24.24
CA SER A 343 5.00 6.27 25.65
C SER A 343 6.23 6.32 26.55
N GLY A 344 7.14 7.28 26.29
CA GLY A 344 8.35 7.47 27.11
C GLY A 344 9.43 6.40 26.92
N ASN A 345 9.27 5.46 25.98
CA ASN A 345 10.35 4.54 25.61
C ASN A 345 11.51 5.34 24.97
N GLN A 346 12.73 5.16 25.48
CA GLN A 346 13.90 5.85 24.91
C GLN A 346 14.33 5.23 23.57
N PHE A 347 14.19 3.91 23.45
CA PHE A 347 14.52 3.15 22.25
C PHE A 347 13.49 2.04 22.07
N VAL A 348 13.24 1.68 20.81
CA VAL A 348 12.39 0.54 20.45
C VAL A 348 13.14 -0.43 19.54
N ARG A 349 12.76 -1.71 19.59
CA ARG A 349 13.37 -2.76 18.76
C ARG A 349 12.26 -3.51 18.02
N PRO A 350 11.87 -3.05 16.81
CA PRO A 350 10.82 -3.72 16.06
C PRO A 350 11.24 -5.15 15.70
N GLN A 351 10.30 -6.08 15.84
CA GLN A 351 10.45 -7.43 15.29
C GLN A 351 10.17 -7.36 13.81
N LEU A 352 11.11 -7.82 12.99
CA LEU A 352 11.04 -7.78 11.54
C LEU A 352 11.25 -9.17 10.96
N GLY A 353 10.41 -9.57 10.01
CA GLY A 353 10.53 -10.86 9.35
C GLY A 353 9.96 -10.84 7.94
N GLU A 354 10.11 -11.97 7.25
CA GLU A 354 9.59 -12.16 5.90
C GLU A 354 9.12 -13.60 5.72
N ILE A 355 8.06 -13.78 4.92
CA ILE A 355 7.47 -15.08 4.60
C ILE A 355 7.10 -15.07 3.12
N LYS A 356 7.39 -16.15 2.42
CA LYS A 356 6.98 -16.31 1.02
C LYS A 356 5.46 -16.48 0.98
N ALA A 357 4.77 -15.74 0.12
CA ALA A 357 3.33 -15.89 -0.05
C ALA A 357 3.04 -17.15 -0.88
N GLU A 358 2.34 -18.12 -0.30
CA GLU A 358 1.87 -19.31 -1.02
C GLU A 358 0.35 -19.32 -1.11
N ARG A 359 -0.16 -19.85 -2.23
CA ARG A 359 -1.59 -19.94 -2.47
C ARG A 359 -2.25 -20.80 -1.39
N GLY A 360 -3.24 -20.23 -0.71
CA GLY A 360 -3.99 -20.81 0.39
C GLY A 360 -3.49 -20.40 1.78
N ASP A 361 -2.42 -19.60 1.86
CA ASP A 361 -1.96 -19.03 3.12
C ASP A 361 -2.95 -17.98 3.63
N ARG A 362 -3.12 -17.92 4.95
CA ARG A 362 -3.89 -16.88 5.64
C ARG A 362 -3.04 -16.19 6.70
N PHE A 363 -3.23 -14.88 6.82
CA PHE A 363 -2.62 -14.05 7.84
C PHE A 363 -3.72 -13.37 8.65
N VAL A 364 -3.52 -13.29 9.96
CA VAL A 364 -4.49 -12.68 10.88
C VAL A 364 -3.74 -11.69 11.75
N LEU A 365 -4.07 -10.41 11.63
CA LEU A 365 -3.59 -9.35 12.50
C LEU A 365 -4.70 -9.01 13.48
N VAL A 366 -4.39 -8.95 14.78
CA VAL A 366 -5.38 -8.64 15.82
C VAL A 366 -4.80 -7.74 16.90
N THR A 367 -5.63 -6.88 17.49
CA THR A 367 -5.33 -6.20 18.76
C THR A 367 -5.59 -7.13 19.95
N ASP A 368 -5.12 -6.74 21.12
CA ASP A 368 -5.18 -7.59 22.31
C ASP A 368 -6.62 -7.91 22.72
N GLY A 369 -7.58 -7.00 22.50
CA GLY A 369 -9.00 -7.21 22.79
C GLY A 369 -9.63 -8.39 22.05
N VAL A 370 -9.11 -8.80 20.89
CA VAL A 370 -9.53 -10.07 20.26
C VAL A 370 -8.97 -11.25 21.04
N THR A 371 -7.70 -11.20 21.43
CA THR A 371 -7.01 -12.29 22.15
C THR A 371 -7.37 -12.37 23.63
N ASP A 372 -7.93 -11.31 24.20
CA ASP A 372 -8.48 -11.29 25.56
C ASP A 372 -9.83 -12.02 25.60
N GLY A 373 -10.63 -11.93 24.53
CA GLY A 373 -11.88 -12.68 24.37
C GLY A 373 -11.68 -14.10 23.83
N LEU A 374 -10.80 -14.30 22.84
CA LEU A 374 -10.68 -15.55 22.08
C LEU A 374 -9.33 -16.23 22.29
N TRP A 375 -9.37 -17.55 22.43
CA TRP A 375 -8.19 -18.43 22.42
C TRP A 375 -7.58 -18.55 21.03
N ASP A 376 -6.27 -18.80 20.94
CA ASP A 376 -5.55 -18.96 19.67
C ASP A 376 -6.25 -20.02 18.78
N ARG A 377 -6.61 -21.17 19.38
CA ARG A 377 -7.38 -22.22 18.68
C ARG A 377 -8.72 -21.72 18.14
N ARG A 378 -9.41 -20.83 18.86
CA ARG A 378 -10.71 -20.31 18.45
C ARG A 378 -10.58 -19.35 17.26
N ILE A 379 -9.53 -18.53 17.26
CA ILE A 379 -9.16 -17.67 16.13
C ILE A 379 -8.90 -18.52 14.89
N GLU A 380 -8.10 -19.59 15.03
CA GLU A 380 -7.82 -20.55 13.96
C GLU A 380 -9.12 -21.16 13.40
N GLU A 381 -9.94 -21.78 14.25
CA GLU A 381 -11.21 -22.40 13.86
C GLU A 381 -12.12 -21.44 13.07
N MET A 382 -12.24 -20.20 13.53
CA MET A 382 -13.03 -19.20 12.81
C MET A 382 -12.45 -18.91 11.44
N VAL A 383 -11.14 -18.66 11.33
CA VAL A 383 -10.53 -18.32 10.04
C VAL A 383 -10.47 -19.52 9.10
N THR A 384 -10.33 -20.76 9.59
CA THR A 384 -10.22 -21.97 8.75
C THR A 384 -11.55 -22.57 8.30
N GLU A 385 -12.59 -22.52 9.15
CA GLU A 385 -13.86 -23.21 8.93
C GLU A 385 -15.05 -22.23 8.82
N PRO A 386 -15.34 -21.68 7.63
CA PRO A 386 -16.46 -20.74 7.44
C PRO A 386 -17.86 -21.37 7.55
N ASN A 387 -17.98 -22.69 7.72
CA ASN A 387 -19.22 -23.46 7.52
C ASN A 387 -20.15 -23.61 8.74
N THR A 388 -19.97 -22.82 9.79
CA THR A 388 -21.00 -22.70 10.86
C THR A 388 -21.99 -21.59 10.48
N ALA A 389 -23.21 -21.60 11.05
CA ALA A 389 -24.32 -20.71 10.67
C ALA A 389 -23.99 -19.18 10.65
N ALA A 390 -22.85 -18.77 11.21
CA ALA A 390 -22.22 -17.45 11.06
C ALA A 390 -21.57 -17.19 9.67
N SER A 391 -21.75 -18.07 8.69
CA SER A 391 -21.12 -18.02 7.34
C SER A 391 -21.40 -16.78 6.49
N GLN A 392 -22.31 -15.90 6.93
CA GLN A 392 -22.63 -14.66 6.22
C GLN A 392 -21.69 -13.50 6.59
N MET A 393 -20.99 -13.59 7.72
CA MET A 393 -20.08 -12.53 8.17
C MET A 393 -18.68 -12.72 7.60
N LEU A 394 -18.04 -11.58 7.32
CA LEU A 394 -16.64 -11.56 6.91
C LEU A 394 -15.74 -12.06 8.05
N PRO A 395 -14.63 -12.74 7.75
CA PRO A 395 -13.75 -13.31 8.77
C PRO A 395 -13.31 -12.32 9.85
N GLY A 396 -12.91 -11.10 9.48
CA GLY A 396 -12.51 -10.05 10.42
C GLY A 396 -13.65 -9.61 11.36
N ALA A 397 -14.84 -9.36 10.81
CA ALA A 397 -16.01 -8.97 11.61
C ALA A 397 -16.41 -10.07 12.60
N ARG A 398 -16.45 -11.32 12.13
CA ARG A 398 -16.77 -12.48 12.97
C ARG A 398 -15.79 -12.66 14.14
N LEU A 399 -14.50 -12.42 13.94
CA LEU A 399 -13.51 -12.50 15.04
C LEU A 399 -13.77 -11.44 16.10
N VAL A 400 -14.04 -10.19 15.69
CA VAL A 400 -14.28 -9.08 16.62
C VAL A 400 -15.58 -9.26 17.38
N GLU A 401 -16.68 -9.56 16.68
CA GLU A 401 -17.98 -9.78 17.31
C GLU A 401 -17.94 -10.94 18.31
N LEU A 402 -17.34 -12.07 17.92
CA LEU A 402 -17.21 -13.22 18.80
C LEU A 402 -16.32 -12.91 20.01
N ALA A 403 -15.23 -12.14 19.85
CA ALA A 403 -14.40 -11.73 20.98
C ALA A 403 -15.19 -10.91 22.01
N ILE A 404 -16.04 -9.99 21.54
CA ILE A 404 -16.91 -9.18 22.38
C ILE A 404 -18.04 -10.00 23.02
N GLU A 405 -18.53 -11.03 22.35
CA GLU A 405 -19.50 -11.99 22.90
C GLU A 405 -18.88 -12.88 23.98
N GLU A 406 -17.66 -13.38 23.74
CA GLU A 406 -16.92 -14.24 24.68
C GLU A 406 -16.28 -13.47 25.85
N GLY A 407 -16.54 -12.16 25.94
CA GLY A 407 -16.28 -11.37 27.14
C GLY A 407 -15.08 -10.44 27.06
N SER A 408 -14.60 -10.10 25.86
CA SER A 408 -13.64 -9.02 25.70
C SER A 408 -14.14 -7.73 26.35
N ARG A 409 -13.24 -7.08 27.09
CA ARG A 409 -13.50 -5.85 27.83
C ARG A 409 -12.79 -4.64 27.23
N ASP A 410 -12.13 -4.84 26.09
CA ASP A 410 -11.36 -3.79 25.43
C ASP A 410 -11.89 -3.50 24.02
N ASN A 411 -11.28 -2.52 23.36
CA ASN A 411 -11.41 -2.34 21.93
C ASN A 411 -10.90 -3.60 21.21
N ALA A 412 -11.55 -3.99 20.13
CA ALA A 412 -11.22 -5.22 19.42
C ALA A 412 -11.15 -4.96 17.91
N THR A 413 -10.00 -5.29 17.34
CA THR A 413 -9.71 -5.05 15.92
C THR A 413 -9.05 -6.27 15.30
N ALA A 414 -9.51 -6.65 14.11
CA ALA A 414 -8.96 -7.77 13.34
C ALA A 414 -8.86 -7.46 11.85
N VAL A 415 -7.75 -7.89 11.23
CA VAL A 415 -7.56 -7.91 9.77
C VAL A 415 -7.17 -9.33 9.36
N VAL A 416 -7.94 -9.92 8.44
CA VAL A 416 -7.68 -11.24 7.88
C VAL A 416 -7.31 -11.07 6.41
N VAL A 417 -6.19 -11.67 5.99
CA VAL A 417 -5.70 -11.66 4.61
C VAL A 417 -5.55 -13.10 4.13
N GLU A 418 -6.06 -13.43 2.96
CA GLU A 418 -5.97 -14.75 2.32
C GLU A 418 -5.32 -14.62 0.95
N VAL A 419 -4.38 -15.51 0.65
CA VAL A 419 -3.74 -15.65 -0.67
C VAL A 419 -4.52 -16.71 -1.47
N ILE A 420 -5.16 -16.34 -2.58
CA ILE A 420 -6.11 -17.20 -3.34
C ILE A 420 -5.70 -17.53 -4.77
#